data_AF-A0A4V1VK20-F1
#
_entry.id   AF-A0A4V1VK20-F1
#
_cell.length_a   1.000
_cell.length_b   1.000
_cell.length_c   1.000
_cell.angle_alpha   90.00
_cell.angle_beta   90.00
_cell.angle_gamma   90.00
#
_symmetry.space_group_name_H-M   'P 1'
#
loop_
_entity.id
_entity.type
_entity.pdbx_description
1 polymer ?
#
loop_
_entity_poly.entity_id
_entity_poly.type
_entity_poly.pdbx_seq_one_letter_code
_entity_poly.pdbx_strand_id
1 'polypeptide(L)'
;MTRTITPIDPFDLPEWLGEEDVTWSTESGLRRGYDVSGTLSSDGHQPVACDLLAVDEAYPVPVADQQVRHDAHQAWRHGQVLVVEVDGRVTLAVPGTGFSADLVMDALSRLAKAVGASPDHYSVRLRIGTARP
;
A
#
# COMPACT_ATOMS: atom_id res chain seq x y z
N MET A 1 1.35 13.07 -16.71
CA MET A 1 0.96 14.04 -15.67
C MET A 1 1.32 13.41 -14.35
N THR A 2 2.05 14.12 -13.48
CA THR A 2 2.39 13.61 -12.14
C THR A 2 1.11 13.52 -11.31
N ARG A 3 0.82 12.34 -10.75
CA ARG A 3 -0.34 12.14 -9.86
C ARG A 3 -0.19 13.02 -8.63
N THR A 4 -1.29 13.57 -8.13
CA THR A 4 -1.31 14.23 -6.82
C THR A 4 -1.26 13.15 -5.76
N ILE A 5 -0.22 13.18 -4.94
CA ILE A 5 0.00 12.23 -3.84
C ILE A 5 0.01 13.05 -2.55
N THR A 6 -0.91 12.75 -1.64
CA THR A 6 -1.07 13.49 -0.39
C THR A 6 -0.88 12.57 0.80
N PRO A 7 0.01 12.86 1.76
CA PRO A 7 0.12 12.05 2.98
C PRO A 7 -1.19 12.02 3.76
N ILE A 8 -1.51 10.86 4.33
CA ILE A 8 -2.65 10.70 5.24
C ILE A 8 -2.18 10.12 6.58
N ASP A 9 -2.84 10.51 7.66
CA ASP A 9 -2.59 9.90 8.97
C ASP A 9 -3.24 8.50 8.99
N PRO A 10 -2.49 7.43 9.30
CA PRO A 10 -3.08 6.09 9.46
C PRO A 10 -4.21 6.03 10.49
N PHE A 11 -4.23 6.93 11.49
CA PHE A 11 -5.29 7.01 12.49
C PHE A 11 -6.60 7.63 11.94
N ASP A 12 -6.56 8.26 10.77
CA ASP A 12 -7.77 8.73 10.07
C ASP A 12 -8.43 7.61 9.24
N LEU A 13 -7.81 6.43 9.15
CA LEU A 13 -8.40 5.26 8.50
C LEU A 13 -9.49 4.63 9.38
N PRO A 14 -10.39 3.80 8.81
CA PRO A 14 -11.43 3.15 9.59
C PRO A 14 -10.89 2.33 10.77
N GLU A 15 -11.48 2.54 11.95
CA GLU A 15 -11.06 1.95 13.23
C GLU A 15 -10.93 0.42 13.19
N TRP A 16 -11.82 -0.26 12.47
CA TRP A 16 -11.82 -1.73 12.34
C TRP A 16 -10.52 -2.31 11.77
N LEU A 17 -9.70 -1.50 11.07
CA LEU A 17 -8.37 -1.93 10.62
C LEU A 17 -7.41 -2.20 11.78
N GLY A 18 -7.61 -1.53 12.92
CA GLY A 18 -6.85 -1.72 14.15
C GLY A 18 -7.35 -2.87 15.03
N GLU A 19 -8.58 -3.35 14.80
CA GLU A 19 -9.35 -4.14 15.77
C GLU A 19 -9.71 -5.55 15.27
N GLU A 20 -9.89 -5.73 13.96
CA GLU A 20 -10.43 -6.95 13.37
C GLU A 20 -9.38 -7.72 12.55
N ASP A 21 -9.72 -8.96 12.17
CA ASP A 21 -8.94 -9.71 11.19
C ASP A 21 -9.12 -9.08 9.80
N VAL A 22 -8.01 -8.66 9.18
CA VAL A 22 -7.99 -7.93 7.90
C VAL A 22 -7.39 -8.80 6.80
N THR A 23 -8.07 -8.88 5.66
CA THR A 23 -7.51 -9.43 4.42
C THR A 23 -7.27 -8.31 3.43
N TRP A 24 -6.02 -8.13 3.02
CA TRP A 24 -5.69 -7.37 1.81
C TRP A 24 -5.71 -8.27 0.58
N SER A 25 -6.37 -7.84 -0.47
CA SER A 25 -6.54 -8.62 -1.69
C SER A 25 -6.11 -7.86 -2.93
N THR A 26 -5.28 -8.48 -3.78
CA THR A 26 -4.95 -7.88 -5.08
C THR A 26 -6.14 -8.00 -6.05
N GLU A 27 -6.34 -6.96 -6.87
CA GLU A 27 -7.31 -7.00 -7.98
C GLU A 27 -6.73 -7.71 -9.22
N SER A 28 -5.42 -7.58 -9.45
CA SER A 28 -4.65 -8.22 -10.53
C SER A 28 -3.42 -8.93 -9.98
N GLY A 29 -2.66 -9.66 -10.81
CA GLY A 29 -1.44 -10.27 -10.32
C GLY A 29 -0.28 -9.28 -10.20
N LEU A 30 0.77 -9.68 -9.47
CA LEU A 30 1.92 -8.82 -9.14
C LEU A 30 2.94 -8.68 -10.29
N ARG A 31 2.78 -9.46 -11.37
CA ARG A 31 3.81 -9.53 -12.42
C ARG A 31 3.77 -8.27 -13.30
N ARG A 32 4.76 -7.40 -13.08
CA ARG A 32 5.08 -6.14 -13.78
C ARG A 32 4.15 -4.97 -13.43
N GLY A 33 4.50 -4.21 -12.40
CA GLY A 33 3.84 -2.94 -12.11
C GLY A 33 4.47 -2.28 -10.89
N TYR A 34 4.66 -0.97 -10.97
CA TYR A 34 4.96 -0.11 -9.82
C TYR A 34 3.68 0.27 -9.07
N ASP A 35 2.50 -0.05 -9.62
CA ASP A 35 1.18 0.22 -9.06
C ASP A 35 0.41 -1.11 -8.98
N VAL A 36 -0.06 -1.46 -7.78
CA VAL A 36 -0.82 -2.68 -7.52
C VAL A 36 -2.12 -2.31 -6.82
N SER A 37 -3.22 -2.39 -7.56
CA SER A 37 -4.55 -2.15 -6.99
C SER A 37 -4.96 -3.26 -6.01
N GLY A 38 -5.45 -2.85 -4.85
CA GLY A 38 -5.85 -3.74 -3.79
C GLY A 38 -7.03 -3.25 -2.97
N THR A 39 -7.49 -4.11 -2.08
CA THR A 39 -8.63 -3.82 -1.20
C THR A 39 -8.42 -4.49 0.15
N LEU A 40 -8.60 -3.73 1.23
CA LEU A 40 -8.70 -4.22 2.60
C LEU A 40 -10.15 -4.59 2.89
N SER A 41 -10.36 -5.73 3.52
CA SER A 41 -11.69 -6.21 3.91
C SER A 41 -11.63 -6.98 5.23
N SER A 42 -12.70 -6.87 6.01
CA SER A 42 -13.02 -7.72 7.15
C SER A 42 -14.52 -8.07 7.10
N ASP A 43 -14.94 -9.07 7.87
CA ASP A 43 -16.35 -9.48 7.89
C ASP A 43 -17.23 -8.37 8.50
N GLY A 44 -18.41 -8.15 7.95
CA GLY A 44 -19.33 -7.10 8.43
C GLY A 44 -18.92 -5.64 8.15
N HIS A 45 -17.75 -5.38 7.56
CA HIS A 45 -17.25 -4.03 7.27
C HIS A 45 -17.23 -3.68 5.78
N GLN A 46 -17.45 -2.41 5.45
CA GLN A 46 -17.32 -1.92 4.08
C GLN A 46 -15.84 -1.99 3.64
N PRO A 47 -15.51 -2.61 2.50
CA PRO A 47 -14.14 -2.70 2.03
C PRO A 47 -13.53 -1.33 1.72
N VAL A 48 -12.23 -1.20 1.99
CA VAL A 48 -11.44 0.02 1.74
C VAL A 48 -10.47 -0.25 0.60
N ALA A 49 -10.52 0.57 -0.44
CA ALA A 49 -9.51 0.55 -1.49
C ALA A 49 -8.14 0.87 -0.86
N CYS A 50 -7.15 0.01 -1.08
CA CYS A 50 -5.80 0.17 -0.54
C CYS A 50 -4.81 -0.36 -1.57
N ASP A 51 -4.18 0.54 -2.29
CA ASP A 51 -3.26 0.21 -3.37
C ASP A 51 -1.81 0.23 -2.87
N LEU A 52 -0.87 -0.33 -3.63
CA LEU A 52 0.56 -0.25 -3.36
C LEU A 52 1.25 0.51 -4.49
N LEU A 53 2.10 1.47 -4.13
CA LEU A 53 2.86 2.28 -5.08
C LEU A 53 4.37 2.18 -4.81
N ALA A 54 5.10 1.61 -5.75
CA ALA A 54 6.55 1.56 -5.78
C ALA A 54 7.10 2.90 -6.28
N VAL A 55 7.66 3.70 -5.38
CA VAL A 55 7.89 5.14 -5.63
C VAL A 55 9.11 5.45 -6.51
N ASP A 56 9.99 4.49 -6.76
CA ASP A 56 11.24 4.71 -7.50
C ASP A 56 11.11 4.49 -9.02
N GLU A 57 9.92 4.09 -9.52
CA GLU A 57 9.69 4.03 -10.96
C GLU A 57 9.68 5.44 -11.57
N ALA A 58 10.44 5.62 -12.65
CA ALA A 58 10.67 6.93 -13.24
C ALA A 58 10.57 7.00 -14.77
N TYR A 59 10.20 5.89 -15.41
CA TYR A 59 10.00 5.83 -16.85
C TYR A 59 8.51 5.72 -17.23
N PRO A 60 8.03 6.49 -18.23
CA PRO A 60 8.73 7.56 -18.95
C PRO A 60 8.79 8.88 -18.13
N VAL A 61 8.04 8.96 -17.03
CA VAL A 61 8.06 10.06 -16.06
C VAL A 61 8.05 9.50 -14.64
N PRO A 62 8.63 10.22 -13.65
CA PRO A 62 8.53 9.88 -12.23
C PRO A 62 7.08 9.63 -11.79
N VAL A 63 6.84 8.48 -11.17
CA VAL A 63 5.53 8.11 -10.63
C VAL A 63 5.22 8.88 -9.34
N ALA A 64 6.26 9.23 -8.59
CA ALA A 64 6.23 10.03 -7.37
C ALA A 64 7.26 11.17 -7.46
N ASP A 65 6.96 12.29 -6.82
CA ASP A 65 7.90 13.41 -6.74
C ASP A 65 9.07 13.14 -5.77
N GLN A 66 10.00 14.09 -5.68
CA GLN A 66 11.17 13.94 -4.81
C GLN A 66 10.80 13.85 -3.33
N GLN A 67 9.77 14.56 -2.89
CA GLN A 67 9.38 14.61 -1.48
C GLN A 67 8.74 13.29 -1.06
N VAL A 68 7.78 12.78 -1.84
CA VAL A 68 7.14 11.48 -1.60
C VAL A 68 8.18 10.36 -1.59
N ARG A 69 9.12 10.37 -2.55
CA ARG A 69 10.22 9.39 -2.55
C ARG A 69 11.06 9.48 -1.29
N HIS A 70 11.46 10.70 -0.90
CA HIS A 70 12.22 10.90 0.32
C HIS A 70 11.48 10.35 1.56
N ASP A 71 10.22 10.72 1.74
CA ASP A 71 9.42 10.36 2.90
C ASP A 71 9.12 8.85 2.95
N ALA A 72 8.84 8.23 1.81
CA ALA A 72 8.67 6.78 1.72
C ALA A 72 9.94 6.03 2.15
N HIS A 73 11.12 6.48 1.70
CA HIS A 73 12.40 5.92 2.12
C HIS A 73 12.68 6.16 3.63
N GLN A 74 12.33 7.33 4.17
CA GLN A 74 12.47 7.60 5.61
C GLN A 74 11.57 6.68 6.44
N ALA A 75 10.27 6.66 6.15
CA ALA A 75 9.32 5.77 6.82
C ALA A 75 9.79 4.31 6.76
N TRP A 76 10.22 3.87 5.58
CA TRP A 76 10.67 2.50 5.39
C TRP A 76 11.90 2.15 6.22
N ARG A 77 12.88 3.05 6.29
CA ARG A 77 14.08 2.87 7.13
C ARG A 77 13.74 2.75 8.62
N HIS A 78 12.65 3.37 9.06
CA HIS A 78 12.18 3.34 10.46
C HIS A 78 11.17 2.23 10.76
N GLY A 79 11.01 1.25 9.86
CA GLY A 79 10.07 0.15 10.07
C GLY A 79 8.59 0.56 9.95
N GLN A 80 8.34 1.70 9.32
CA GLN A 80 7.01 2.24 9.03
C GLN A 80 6.72 2.15 7.53
N VAL A 81 5.49 2.50 7.15
CA VAL A 81 5.08 2.68 5.75
C VAL A 81 4.44 4.06 5.60
N LEU A 82 4.76 4.75 4.51
CA LEU A 82 4.12 6.03 4.22
C LEU A 82 2.74 5.73 3.61
N VAL A 83 1.69 6.18 4.30
CA VAL A 83 0.31 6.08 3.81
C VAL A 83 -0.04 7.40 3.13
N VAL A 84 -0.56 7.30 1.91
CA VAL A 84 -0.91 8.44 1.08
C VAL A 84 -2.27 8.22 0.43
N GLU A 85 -2.89 9.29 -0.01
CA GLU A 85 -4.01 9.26 -0.94
C GLU A 85 -3.50 9.53 -2.36
N VAL A 86 -3.93 8.68 -3.31
CA VAL A 86 -3.69 8.83 -4.75
C VAL A 86 -5.01 8.62 -5.47
N ASP A 87 -5.46 9.60 -6.25
CA ASP A 87 -6.72 9.54 -7.00
C ASP A 87 -7.93 9.13 -6.13
N GLY A 88 -7.96 9.56 -4.86
CA GLY A 88 -9.02 9.24 -3.88
C GLY A 88 -8.96 7.82 -3.29
N ARG A 89 -7.85 7.10 -3.48
CA ARG A 89 -7.62 5.75 -2.93
C ARG A 89 -6.48 5.78 -1.92
N VAL A 90 -6.69 5.13 -0.77
CA VAL A 90 -5.60 4.88 0.19
C VAL A 90 -4.53 4.07 -0.53
N THR A 91 -3.28 4.46 -0.37
CA THR A 91 -2.14 3.86 -1.07
C THR A 91 -0.96 3.78 -0.12
N LEU A 92 -0.27 2.65 -0.11
CA LEU A 92 1.00 2.48 0.61
C LEU A 92 2.14 2.82 -0.34
N ALA A 93 2.87 3.88 -0.03
CA ALA A 93 4.07 4.28 -0.75
C ALA A 93 5.27 3.47 -0.25
N VAL A 94 5.86 2.68 -1.13
CA VAL A 94 6.90 1.68 -0.82
C VAL A 94 8.15 1.94 -1.67
N PRO A 95 9.36 1.96 -1.10
CA PRO A 95 10.60 2.03 -1.87
C PRO A 95 10.76 0.88 -2.87
N GLY A 96 11.32 1.19 -4.04
CA GLY A 96 11.53 0.24 -5.14
C GLY A 96 10.73 0.59 -6.40
N THR A 97 10.85 -0.25 -7.42
CA THR A 97 10.24 -0.08 -8.74
C THR A 97 9.14 -1.11 -9.05
N GLY A 98 8.84 -2.00 -8.11
CA GLY A 98 7.80 -3.01 -8.24
C GLY A 98 7.71 -3.90 -7.01
N PHE A 99 6.82 -4.90 -7.06
CA PHE A 99 6.46 -5.72 -5.90
C PHE A 99 6.79 -7.20 -6.05
N SER A 100 7.37 -7.76 -4.99
CA SER A 100 7.39 -9.20 -4.71
C SER A 100 6.33 -9.54 -3.65
N ALA A 101 6.00 -10.83 -3.50
CA ALA A 101 5.11 -11.26 -2.43
C ALA A 101 5.62 -10.85 -1.04
N ASP A 102 6.93 -10.99 -0.79
CA ASP A 102 7.54 -10.62 0.48
C ASP A 102 7.46 -9.11 0.75
N LEU A 103 7.65 -8.28 -0.28
CA LEU A 103 7.54 -6.83 -0.12
C LEU A 103 6.10 -6.40 0.18
N VAL A 104 5.11 -7.06 -0.43
CA VAL A 104 3.69 -6.84 -0.10
C VAL A 104 3.43 -7.20 1.37
N MET A 105 3.92 -8.35 1.83
CA MET A 105 3.75 -8.75 3.23
C MET A 105 4.42 -7.77 4.21
N ASP A 106 5.62 -7.26 3.90
CA ASP A 106 6.30 -6.26 4.75
C ASP A 106 5.52 -4.93 4.77
N ALA A 107 5.06 -4.45 3.61
CA ALA A 107 4.27 -3.22 3.52
C ALA A 107 2.96 -3.31 4.35
N LEU A 108 2.26 -4.44 4.25
CA LEU A 108 1.01 -4.69 4.98
C LEU A 108 1.24 -4.89 6.49
N SER A 109 2.35 -5.55 6.86
CA SER A 109 2.75 -5.67 8.27
C SER A 109 3.06 -4.31 8.90
N ARG A 110 3.58 -3.37 8.13
CA ARG A 110 3.84 -2.00 8.57
C ARG A 110 2.56 -1.18 8.66
N LEU A 111 1.61 -1.38 7.74
CA LEU A 111 0.28 -0.78 7.84
C LEU A 111 -0.42 -1.23 9.12
N ALA A 112 -0.43 -2.54 9.43
CA ALA A 112 -1.03 -3.08 10.65
C ALA A 112 -0.50 -2.35 11.90
N LYS A 113 0.82 -2.21 12.01
CA LYS A 113 1.45 -1.47 13.11
C LYS A 113 1.05 0.01 13.14
N ALA A 114 0.89 0.63 11.97
CA ALA A 114 0.55 2.05 11.86
C ALA A 114 -0.87 2.34 12.35
N VAL A 115 -1.81 1.41 12.15
CA VAL A 115 -3.20 1.50 12.64
C VAL A 115 -3.39 0.89 14.04
N GLY A 116 -2.31 0.49 14.70
CA GLY A 116 -2.35 -0.09 16.05
C GLY A 116 -2.68 -1.59 16.13
N ALA A 117 -2.82 -2.29 15.01
CA ALA A 117 -3.06 -3.73 14.95
C ALA A 117 -1.77 -4.57 15.10
N SER A 118 -1.94 -5.83 15.52
CA SER A 118 -0.90 -6.85 15.33
C SER A 118 -0.85 -7.30 13.87
N PRO A 119 0.34 -7.44 13.24
CA PRO A 119 0.47 -8.06 11.93
C PRO A 119 -0.12 -9.47 11.83
N ASP A 120 -0.28 -10.18 12.96
CA ASP A 120 -0.87 -11.52 13.00
C ASP A 120 -2.36 -11.53 12.62
N HIS A 121 -3.04 -10.38 12.69
CA HIS A 121 -4.43 -10.19 12.24
C HIS A 121 -4.54 -9.85 10.75
N TYR A 122 -3.41 -9.71 10.05
CA TYR A 122 -3.39 -9.34 8.65
C TYR A 122 -3.05 -10.54 7.78
N SER A 123 -3.85 -10.73 6.73
CA SER A 123 -3.60 -11.72 5.69
C SER A 123 -3.55 -11.08 4.31
N VAL A 124 -2.82 -11.73 3.41
CA VAL A 124 -2.59 -11.24 2.04
C VAL A 124 -3.11 -12.28 1.05
N ARG A 125 -4.03 -11.87 0.17
CA ARG A 125 -4.53 -12.67 -0.94
C ARG A 125 -3.99 -12.15 -2.27
N LEU A 126 -3.02 -12.86 -2.83
CA LEU A 126 -2.39 -12.52 -4.11
C LEU A 126 -3.02 -13.29 -5.28
N ARG A 127 -3.25 -12.62 -6.40
CA ARG A 127 -3.54 -13.28 -7.68
C ARG A 127 -2.23 -13.63 -8.40
N ILE A 128 -2.17 -14.81 -9.01
CA ILE A 128 -0.97 -15.29 -9.75
C ILE A 128 -0.84 -14.60 -11.13
N GLY A 129 -1.93 -14.05 -11.68
CA GLY A 129 -2.03 -13.54 -13.05
C GLY A 129 -1.05 -12.41 -13.41
N THR A 130 -1.22 -11.82 -14.59
CA THR A 130 -0.44 -10.64 -14.97
C THR A 130 -0.98 -9.38 -14.28
N ALA A 131 -0.14 -8.37 -14.12
CA ALA A 131 -0.61 -7.03 -13.78
C ALA A 131 -1.58 -6.51 -14.85
N ARG A 132 -2.43 -5.55 -14.49
CA ARG A 132 -3.28 -4.83 -15.44
C ARG A 132 -2.35 -4.09 -16.43
N PRO A 133 -2.57 -4.21 -17.76
CA PRO A 133 -1.74 -3.54 -18.77
C PRO A 133 -1.83 -2.01 -18.68
#